data_AF-A0A9Q8LIM9-F1
#
_entry.id   AF-A0A9Q8LIM9-F1
#
_cell.length_a   1.000
_cell.length_b   1.000
_cell.length_c   1.000
_cell.angle_alpha   90.00
_cell.angle_beta   90.00
_cell.angle_gamma   90.00
#
_symmetry.space_group_name_H-M   'P 1'
#
loop_
_entity.id
_entity.type
_entity.pdbx_description
1 polymer ?
#
loop_
_entity_poly.entity_id
_entity_poly.type
_entity_poly.pdbx_seq_one_letter_code
_entity_poly.pdbx_strand_id
1 'polypeptide(L)'
;MARTKTSITADNNQTPITLPVSSLPAPSTFNDSKPLPKMIVFDLDYTLWPFWVDTHISGPLKATKDGLTVKDRYGESCGFYNDVASILYHIKAKGIVLGAASRTCAPDLAREMLSMLRTPKEEQDEGSKARTAISLFDHLEIYPGDKRTHFGKLQKKSGLEYEEMLFFDDESRNKNVEELGVVMQLVRDGVTRAEIDRGVEAWRKRNGRVEK
;
A
#
# COMPACT_ATOMS: atom_id res chain seq x y z
N MET A 1 -34.05 -8.65 24.53
CA MET A 1 -32.79 -9.19 25.09
C MET A 1 -32.11 -10.06 24.04
N ALA A 2 -30.77 -9.99 23.99
CA ALA A 2 -29.84 -10.76 23.16
C ALA A 2 -29.88 -10.56 21.63
N ARG A 3 -29.10 -9.59 21.12
CA ARG A 3 -28.56 -9.62 19.75
C ARG A 3 -27.37 -10.57 19.74
N THR A 4 -27.46 -11.64 18.98
CA THR A 4 -26.40 -12.62 18.75
C THR A 4 -25.21 -11.91 18.12
N LYS A 5 -24.09 -11.84 18.84
CA LYS A 5 -22.79 -11.45 18.30
C LYS A 5 -22.34 -12.57 17.35
N THR A 6 -22.36 -12.32 16.05
CA THR A 6 -21.63 -13.15 15.10
C THR A 6 -20.15 -12.98 15.39
N SER A 7 -19.57 -14.00 16.02
CA SER A 7 -18.14 -14.13 16.22
C SER A 7 -17.47 -14.15 14.85
N ILE A 8 -16.74 -13.10 14.50
CA ILE A 8 -15.81 -13.12 13.36
C ILE A 8 -14.74 -14.15 13.75
N THR A 9 -14.84 -15.33 13.15
CA THR A 9 -13.81 -16.35 13.22
C THR A 9 -12.55 -15.78 12.58
N ALA A 10 -11.45 -15.82 13.33
CA ALA A 10 -10.12 -15.43 12.89
C ALA A 10 -9.63 -16.39 11.78
N ASP A 11 -10.01 -16.12 10.54
CA ASP A 11 -9.29 -16.67 9.40
C ASP A 11 -7.95 -15.95 9.28
N ASN A 12 -6.89 -16.74 9.08
CA ASN A 12 -5.45 -16.43 9.09
C ASN A 12 -5.00 -15.32 8.10
N ASN A 13 -5.53 -14.10 8.24
CA ASN A 13 -5.14 -12.92 7.47
C ASN A 13 -4.17 -12.02 8.24
N GLN A 14 -3.45 -12.59 9.21
CA GLN A 14 -2.44 -11.87 9.99
C GLN A 14 -1.09 -11.95 9.26
N THR A 15 -0.57 -10.77 8.96
CA THR A 15 0.71 -10.46 8.36
C THR A 15 1.83 -11.41 8.79
N PRO A 16 2.45 -12.20 7.88
CA PRO A 16 3.71 -12.86 8.20
C PRO A 16 4.84 -11.82 8.12
N ILE A 17 5.11 -11.11 9.22
CA ILE A 17 6.34 -10.32 9.34
C ILE A 17 7.01 -10.53 10.70
N THR A 18 7.30 -11.77 11.00
CA THR A 18 8.46 -12.13 11.85
C THR A 18 9.55 -12.80 11.04
N LEU A 19 9.32 -13.03 9.74
CA LEU A 19 10.31 -13.63 8.86
C LEU A 19 11.17 -12.52 8.22
N PRO A 20 12.50 -12.70 8.13
CA PRO A 20 13.39 -11.74 7.51
C PRO A 20 13.01 -11.49 6.04
N VAL A 21 13.32 -10.30 5.49
CA VAL A 21 13.04 -9.97 4.07
C VAL A 21 13.53 -11.06 3.11
N SER A 22 14.64 -11.72 3.46
CA SER A 22 15.23 -12.86 2.72
C SER A 22 14.25 -14.02 2.47
N SER A 23 13.20 -14.13 3.27
CA SER A 23 12.15 -15.15 3.17
C SER A 23 10.88 -14.70 2.46
N LEU A 24 10.74 -13.39 2.16
CA LEU A 24 9.57 -12.82 1.48
C LEU A 24 9.95 -12.46 0.03
N PRO A 25 9.52 -13.25 -0.97
CA PRO A 25 9.96 -13.07 -2.35
C PRO A 25 9.50 -11.70 -2.88
N ALA A 26 10.30 -11.08 -3.75
CA ALA A 26 9.90 -9.89 -4.48
C ALA A 26 8.82 -10.22 -5.54
N PRO A 27 8.01 -9.25 -5.99
CA PRO A 27 7.26 -9.37 -7.24
C PRO A 27 8.21 -9.81 -8.39
N SER A 28 7.77 -10.77 -9.20
CA SER A 28 8.64 -11.39 -10.21
C SER A 28 9.08 -10.39 -11.28
N THR A 29 8.20 -9.46 -11.64
CA THR A 29 8.46 -8.39 -12.61
C THR A 29 9.56 -7.43 -12.18
N PHE A 30 9.90 -7.35 -10.89
CA PHE A 30 10.99 -6.49 -10.43
C PHE A 30 12.37 -7.06 -10.77
N ASN A 31 12.47 -8.35 -11.11
CA ASN A 31 13.73 -9.04 -11.35
C ASN A 31 13.90 -9.55 -12.79
N ASP A 32 12.95 -9.27 -13.68
CA ASP A 32 12.99 -9.73 -15.08
C ASP A 32 13.82 -8.82 -16.02
N SER A 33 14.46 -7.78 -15.47
CA SER A 33 15.27 -6.79 -16.20
C SER A 33 14.52 -6.01 -17.29
N LYS A 34 13.18 -5.99 -17.27
CA LYS A 34 12.36 -5.16 -18.15
C LYS A 34 12.04 -3.82 -17.49
N PRO A 35 11.59 -2.81 -18.25
CA PRO A 35 11.24 -1.51 -17.70
C PRO A 35 10.26 -1.60 -16.53
N LEU A 36 10.43 -0.73 -15.52
CA LEU A 36 9.54 -0.59 -14.37
C LEU A 36 8.96 0.82 -14.32
N PRO A 37 7.75 1.01 -13.74
CA PRO A 37 7.23 2.35 -13.47
C PRO A 37 8.19 3.10 -12.55
N LYS A 38 8.36 4.41 -12.78
CA LYS A 38 9.19 5.25 -11.90
C LYS A 38 8.46 5.59 -10.60
N MET A 39 7.13 5.50 -10.59
CA MET A 39 6.31 5.71 -9.41
C MET A 39 5.21 4.65 -9.29
N ILE A 40 5.06 4.10 -8.08
CA ILE A 40 3.93 3.26 -7.71
C ILE A 40 3.12 4.00 -6.65
N VAL A 41 1.81 4.08 -6.87
CA VAL A 41 0.86 4.76 -6.00
C VAL A 41 -0.17 3.75 -5.49
N PHE A 42 -0.49 3.80 -4.20
CA PHE A 42 -1.53 2.98 -3.60
C PHE A 42 -2.68 3.83 -3.05
N ASP A 43 -3.91 3.34 -3.18
CA ASP A 43 -4.95 3.65 -2.19
C ASP A 43 -4.60 3.02 -0.83
N LEU A 44 -5.35 3.35 0.22
CA LEU A 44 -5.14 2.83 1.57
C LEU A 44 -6.17 1.75 1.91
N ASP A 45 -7.43 2.15 2.07
CA ASP A 45 -8.52 1.25 2.47
C ASP A 45 -8.76 0.18 1.41
N TYR A 46 -8.96 -1.08 1.83
CA TYR A 46 -9.09 -2.27 0.98
C TYR A 46 -7.98 -2.52 -0.05
N THR A 47 -6.91 -1.72 -0.01
CA THR A 47 -5.72 -1.88 -0.85
C THR A 47 -4.52 -2.30 -0.01
N LEU A 48 -4.16 -1.52 1.02
CA LEU A 48 -3.08 -1.86 1.95
C LEU A 48 -3.58 -2.63 3.17
N TRP A 49 -4.83 -2.41 3.59
CA TRP A 49 -5.43 -3.08 4.75
C TRP A 49 -6.93 -3.40 4.50
N PRO A 50 -7.52 -4.40 5.19
CA PRO A 50 -8.84 -4.95 4.86
C PRO A 50 -10.03 -4.22 5.48
N PHE A 51 -10.00 -2.89 5.58
CA PHE A 51 -11.07 -2.10 6.20
C PHE A 51 -11.02 -0.63 5.75
N TRP A 52 -12.14 0.09 5.90
CA TRP A 52 -12.15 1.57 5.91
C TRP A 52 -11.69 2.14 7.24
N VAL A 53 -10.63 2.94 7.23
CA VAL A 53 -10.04 3.56 8.42
C VAL A 53 -10.97 4.57 9.11
N ASP A 54 -11.86 5.21 8.36
CA ASP A 54 -12.81 6.21 8.90
C ASP A 54 -14.10 5.61 9.46
N THR A 55 -14.34 4.31 9.24
CA THR A 55 -15.61 3.64 9.58
C THR A 55 -15.40 2.54 10.60
N HIS A 56 -14.38 1.69 10.41
CA HIS A 56 -14.19 0.50 11.24
C HIS A 56 -13.29 0.76 12.44
N ILE A 57 -12.42 1.78 12.38
CA ILE A 57 -11.37 1.99 13.37
C ILE A 57 -11.64 3.25 14.18
N SER A 58 -11.41 3.17 15.49
CA SER A 58 -11.54 4.32 16.40
C SER A 58 -10.24 4.57 17.17
N GLY A 59 -9.68 5.76 16.99
CA GLY A 59 -8.53 6.23 17.75
C GLY A 59 -8.82 6.38 19.26
N PRO A 60 -7.77 6.47 20.10
CA PRO A 60 -6.35 6.45 19.74
C PRO A 60 -5.83 5.06 19.36
N LEU A 61 -4.82 5.00 18.50
CA LEU A 61 -4.17 3.75 18.10
C LEU A 61 -3.01 3.39 19.03
N LYS A 62 -2.74 2.08 19.18
CA LYS A 62 -1.60 1.57 19.94
C LYS A 62 -0.90 0.46 19.16
N ALA A 63 0.33 0.71 18.73
CA ALA A 63 1.15 -0.32 18.07
C ALA A 63 1.39 -1.53 19.00
N THR A 64 1.35 -2.73 18.43
CA THR A 64 1.85 -3.94 19.10
C THR A 64 3.38 -3.91 19.21
N LYS A 65 3.96 -4.73 20.10
CA LYS A 65 5.42 -4.74 20.36
C LYS A 65 6.24 -5.05 19.11
N ASP A 66 5.71 -5.91 18.24
CA ASP A 66 6.29 -6.27 16.95
C ASP A 66 6.09 -5.19 15.87
N GLY A 67 5.17 -4.24 16.07
CA GLY A 67 4.80 -3.20 15.11
C GLY A 67 4.05 -3.71 13.88
N LEU A 68 3.50 -4.94 13.94
CA LEU A 68 2.80 -5.58 12.81
C LEU A 68 1.34 -5.20 12.72
N THR A 69 0.77 -4.88 13.88
CA THR A 69 -0.62 -4.49 14.01
C THR A 69 -0.71 -3.28 14.93
N VAL A 70 -1.82 -2.58 14.82
CA VAL A 70 -2.25 -1.56 15.77
C VAL A 70 -3.53 -2.02 16.44
N LYS A 71 -3.69 -1.69 17.71
CA LYS A 71 -4.94 -1.85 18.43
C LYS A 71 -5.65 -0.53 18.48
N ASP A 72 -6.93 -0.55 18.15
CA ASP A 72 -7.81 0.61 18.29
C ASP A 72 -8.22 0.81 19.77
N ARG A 73 -9.07 1.79 20.05
CA ARG A 73 -9.55 2.06 21.42
C ARG A 73 -10.37 0.92 22.03
N TYR A 74 -10.98 0.08 21.21
CA TYR A 74 -11.81 -1.06 21.63
C TYR A 74 -11.02 -2.38 21.69
N GLY A 75 -9.74 -2.35 21.29
CA GLY A 75 -8.84 -3.49 21.30
C GLY A 75 -8.85 -4.33 20.03
N GLU A 76 -9.51 -3.85 18.96
CA GLU A 76 -9.52 -4.48 17.65
C GLU A 76 -8.14 -4.37 17.00
N SER A 77 -7.64 -5.49 16.46
CA SER A 77 -6.30 -5.59 15.90
C SER A 77 -6.34 -5.36 14.39
N CYS A 78 -5.60 -4.37 13.92
CA CYS A 78 -5.63 -3.90 12.54
C CYS A 78 -4.22 -3.91 11.95
N GLY A 79 -4.06 -4.33 10.71
CA GLY A 79 -2.75 -4.43 10.06
C GLY A 79 -2.88 -4.48 8.55
N PHE A 80 -1.74 -4.57 7.87
CA PHE A 80 -1.72 -4.70 6.42
C PHE A 80 -2.19 -6.07 5.94
N TYR A 81 -2.54 -6.16 4.65
CA TYR A 81 -2.55 -7.44 3.95
C TYR A 81 -1.16 -8.09 3.95
N ASN A 82 -1.14 -9.43 3.88
CA ASN A 82 0.04 -10.26 4.12
C ASN A 82 1.29 -9.86 3.30
N ASP A 83 1.12 -9.50 2.03
CA ASP A 83 2.24 -9.21 1.13
C ASP A 83 2.71 -7.75 1.18
N VAL A 84 1.91 -6.83 1.72
CA VAL A 84 2.09 -5.38 1.58
C VAL A 84 3.45 -4.92 2.09
N ALA A 85 3.83 -5.31 3.30
CA ALA A 85 5.08 -4.80 3.88
C ALA A 85 6.32 -5.24 3.09
N SER A 86 6.29 -6.45 2.51
CA SER A 86 7.33 -6.93 1.59
C SER A 86 7.32 -6.15 0.28
N ILE A 87 6.14 -5.90 -0.29
CA ILE A 87 5.97 -5.08 -1.50
C ILE A 87 6.55 -3.68 -1.30
N LEU A 88 6.16 -2.99 -0.22
CA LEU A 88 6.64 -1.63 0.07
C LEU A 88 8.16 -1.59 0.21
N TYR A 89 8.75 -2.60 0.87
CA TYR A 89 10.19 -2.74 0.97
C TYR A 89 10.84 -2.89 -0.42
N HIS A 90 10.36 -3.83 -1.24
CA HIS A 90 10.97 -4.13 -2.55
C HIS A 90 10.81 -2.97 -3.55
N ILE A 91 9.73 -2.19 -3.47
CA ILE A 91 9.57 -0.95 -4.24
C ILE A 91 10.70 0.02 -3.92
N LYS A 92 11.00 0.25 -2.64
CA LYS A 92 12.08 1.15 -2.22
C LYS A 92 13.47 0.59 -2.55
N ALA A 93 13.67 -0.72 -2.41
CA ALA A 93 14.92 -1.37 -2.82
C ALA A 93 15.20 -1.22 -4.34
N LYS A 94 14.16 -1.10 -5.17
CA LYS A 94 14.27 -0.82 -6.62
C LYS A 94 14.40 0.67 -6.96
N GLY A 95 14.43 1.56 -5.97
CA GLY A 95 14.51 3.00 -6.18
C GLY A 95 13.27 3.61 -6.82
N ILE A 96 12.12 2.91 -6.76
CA ILE A 96 10.85 3.40 -7.30
C ILE A 96 10.24 4.38 -6.29
N VAL A 97 9.74 5.52 -6.78
CA VAL A 97 9.04 6.51 -5.96
C VAL A 97 7.72 5.91 -5.47
N LEU A 98 7.47 6.01 -4.16
CA LEU A 98 6.29 5.45 -3.53
C LEU A 98 5.32 6.55 -3.11
N GLY A 99 4.09 6.51 -3.65
CA GLY A 99 3.02 7.44 -3.34
C GLY A 99 1.82 6.78 -2.65
N ALA A 100 1.06 7.57 -1.90
CA ALA A 100 -0.30 7.21 -1.48
C ALA A 100 -1.31 8.25 -1.99
N ALA A 101 -2.46 7.79 -2.45
CA ALA A 101 -3.60 8.61 -2.83
C ALA A 101 -4.86 8.02 -2.20
N SER A 102 -5.39 8.62 -1.14
CA SER A 102 -6.58 8.11 -0.44
C SER A 102 -7.63 9.18 -0.18
N ARG A 103 -8.89 8.77 -0.31
CA ARG A 103 -10.08 9.61 -0.19
C ARG A 103 -10.73 9.60 1.20
N THR A 104 -10.08 8.96 2.18
CA THR A 104 -10.64 8.80 3.53
C THR A 104 -11.02 10.15 4.17
N CYS A 105 -12.12 10.16 4.93
CA CYS A 105 -12.51 11.29 5.76
C CYS A 105 -11.73 11.37 7.08
N ALA A 106 -10.89 10.37 7.39
CA ALA A 106 -10.04 10.34 8.60
C ALA A 106 -8.54 10.40 8.24
N PRO A 107 -8.06 11.48 7.60
CA PRO A 107 -6.71 11.53 7.07
C PRO A 107 -5.62 11.46 8.15
N ASP A 108 -5.87 12.00 9.34
CA ASP A 108 -4.91 11.96 10.46
C ASP A 108 -4.79 10.56 11.05
N LEU A 109 -5.90 9.83 11.17
CA LEU A 109 -5.90 8.44 11.65
C LEU A 109 -5.19 7.51 10.66
N ALA A 110 -5.37 7.73 9.35
CA ALA A 110 -4.64 7.00 8.32
C ALA A 110 -3.12 7.23 8.40
N ARG A 111 -2.68 8.48 8.61
CA ARG A 111 -1.25 8.80 8.83
C ARG A 111 -0.72 8.19 10.13
N GLU A 112 -1.51 8.25 11.20
CA GLU A 112 -1.17 7.63 12.48
C GLU A 112 -0.94 6.12 12.29
N MET A 113 -1.84 5.44 11.58
CA MET A 113 -1.71 4.02 11.29
C MET A 113 -0.43 3.69 10.50
N LEU A 114 -0.15 4.42 9.42
CA LEU A 114 1.10 4.27 8.64
C LEU A 114 2.35 4.55 9.48
N SER A 115 2.26 5.45 10.47
CA SER A 115 3.39 5.78 11.36
C SER A 115 3.69 4.70 12.40
N MET A 116 2.70 3.86 12.73
CA MET A 116 2.82 2.80 13.72
C MET A 116 3.19 1.45 13.11
N LEU A 117 2.65 1.14 11.92
CA LEU A 117 2.95 -0.10 11.23
C LEU A 117 4.40 -0.13 10.73
N ARG A 118 5.04 -1.30 10.85
CA ARG A 118 6.45 -1.50 10.48
C ARG A 118 6.60 -2.42 9.27
N THR A 119 7.69 -2.22 8.55
CA THR A 119 8.12 -3.10 7.45
C THR A 119 9.31 -3.97 7.87
N PRO A 120 9.51 -5.14 7.23
CA PRO A 120 10.58 -6.06 7.61
C PRO A 120 11.98 -5.42 7.50
N LYS A 121 12.92 -5.96 8.29
CA LYS A 121 14.32 -5.52 8.36
C LYS A 121 15.19 -6.27 7.35
N GLU A 122 16.25 -5.62 6.86
CA GLU A 122 17.37 -6.33 6.25
C GLU A 122 18.18 -7.06 7.34
N GLU A 123 18.68 -8.26 7.05
CA GLU A 123 19.57 -8.99 7.97
C GLU A 123 20.92 -8.26 8.16
N GLN A 124 21.32 -7.44 7.18
CA GLN A 124 22.54 -6.64 7.21
C GLN A 124 22.42 -5.36 8.06
N ASP A 125 21.21 -5.08 8.55
CA ASP A 125 20.82 -3.93 9.36
C ASP A 125 20.85 -4.27 10.87
N GLU A 126 21.86 -5.06 11.29
CA GLU A 126 22.14 -5.40 12.69
C GLU A 126 22.34 -4.10 13.52
N GLY A 127 21.30 -3.70 14.23
CA GLY A 127 21.29 -2.52 15.11
C GLY A 127 20.39 -1.36 14.66
N SER A 128 19.84 -1.38 13.45
CA SER A 128 18.91 -0.35 12.98
C SER A 128 17.44 -0.71 13.31
N LYS A 129 16.64 0.31 13.65
CA LYS A 129 15.22 0.14 13.99
C LYS A 129 14.45 -0.22 12.73
N ALA A 130 13.53 -1.18 12.81
CA ALA A 130 12.60 -1.49 11.73
C ALA A 130 11.88 -0.21 11.27
N ARG A 131 11.84 0.04 9.96
CA ARG A 131 11.29 1.26 9.37
C ARG A 131 9.77 1.28 9.54
N THR A 132 9.21 2.46 9.79
CA THR A 132 7.76 2.66 9.80
C THR A 132 7.28 2.73 8.35
N ALA A 133 6.07 2.24 8.08
CA ALA A 133 5.54 2.24 6.72
C ALA A 133 5.47 3.66 6.15
N ILE A 134 5.08 4.65 6.96
CA ILE A 134 5.04 6.06 6.55
C ILE A 134 6.40 6.58 6.05
N SER A 135 7.51 6.08 6.61
CA SER A 135 8.86 6.52 6.21
C SER A 135 9.30 6.02 4.83
N LEU A 136 8.57 5.05 4.26
CA LEU A 136 8.81 4.55 2.91
C LEU A 136 8.12 5.40 1.85
N PHE A 137 6.99 6.05 2.19
CA PHE A 137 6.24 6.87 1.24
C PHE A 137 6.93 8.21 1.01
N ASP A 138 7.26 8.50 -0.25
CA ASP A 138 7.86 9.77 -0.66
C ASP A 138 6.81 10.89 -0.74
N HIS A 139 5.56 10.53 -1.11
CA HIS A 139 4.46 11.46 -1.26
C HIS A 139 3.15 10.91 -0.71
N LEU A 140 2.44 11.70 0.10
CA LEU A 140 1.15 11.34 0.68
C LEU A 140 0.09 12.38 0.29
N GLU A 141 -0.91 11.95 -0.48
CA GLU A 141 -2.13 12.69 -0.75
C GLU A 141 -3.30 11.94 -0.08
N ILE A 142 -3.67 12.35 1.13
CA ILE A 142 -4.71 11.70 1.93
C ILE A 142 -5.72 12.75 2.39
N TYR A 143 -6.86 12.83 1.71
CA TYR A 143 -7.99 13.71 2.00
C TYR A 143 -9.19 13.38 1.10
N PRO A 144 -10.42 13.76 1.47
CA PRO A 144 -11.59 13.57 0.59
C PRO A 144 -11.46 14.34 -0.74
N GLY A 145 -11.83 13.71 -1.85
CA GLY A 145 -11.86 14.36 -3.16
C GLY A 145 -11.82 13.39 -4.34
N ASP A 146 -11.65 13.91 -5.55
CA ASP A 146 -11.41 13.13 -6.76
C ASP A 146 -9.92 12.72 -6.83
N LYS A 147 -9.63 11.45 -7.18
CA LYS A 147 -8.25 10.95 -7.31
C LYS A 147 -7.46 11.71 -8.39
N ARG A 148 -8.11 12.30 -9.40
CA ARG A 148 -7.42 13.16 -10.38
C ARG A 148 -6.74 14.36 -9.72
N THR A 149 -7.35 14.96 -8.69
CA THR A 149 -6.72 16.04 -7.92
C THR A 149 -5.51 15.56 -7.13
N HIS A 150 -5.58 14.34 -6.59
CA HIS A 150 -4.47 13.72 -5.87
C HIS A 150 -3.29 13.50 -6.82
N PHE A 151 -3.54 12.89 -7.98
CA PHE A 151 -2.54 12.66 -9.01
C PHE A 151 -1.95 13.97 -9.58
N GLY A 152 -2.75 15.03 -9.71
CA GLY A 152 -2.24 16.38 -10.03
C GLY A 152 -1.18 16.88 -9.05
N LYS A 153 -1.38 16.67 -7.75
CA LYS A 153 -0.39 17.04 -6.72
C LYS A 153 0.79 16.07 -6.66
N LEU A 154 0.56 14.77 -6.86
CA LEU A 154 1.64 13.79 -6.92
C LEU A 154 2.59 14.10 -8.07
N GLN A 155 2.07 14.34 -9.28
CA GLN A 155 2.87 14.71 -10.45
C GLN A 155 3.65 16.01 -10.21
N LYS A 156 3.01 17.04 -9.65
CA LYS A 156 3.70 18.29 -9.30
C LYS A 156 4.83 18.11 -8.28
N LYS A 157 4.67 17.22 -7.30
CA LYS A 157 5.66 16.96 -6.24
C LYS A 157 6.80 16.07 -6.70
N SER A 158 6.50 15.05 -7.50
CA SER A 158 7.50 14.08 -7.99
C SER A 158 8.21 14.55 -9.25
N GLY A 159 7.57 15.41 -10.05
CA GLY A 159 8.05 15.79 -11.38
C GLY A 159 7.99 14.67 -12.41
N LEU A 160 7.26 13.58 -12.13
CA LEU A 160 7.13 12.43 -13.02
C LEU A 160 5.88 12.57 -13.90
N GLU A 161 6.02 12.22 -15.18
CA GLU A 161 4.89 12.13 -16.10
C GLU A 161 3.90 11.04 -15.67
N TYR A 162 2.63 11.20 -16.04
CA TYR A 162 1.58 10.27 -15.64
C TYR A 162 1.78 8.85 -16.19
N GLU A 163 2.35 8.73 -17.39
CA GLU A 163 2.70 7.45 -18.02
C GLU A 163 3.80 6.70 -17.26
N GLU A 164 4.53 7.35 -16.37
CA GLU A 164 5.53 6.72 -15.49
C GLU A 164 4.92 6.21 -14.18
N MET A 165 3.63 6.44 -13.95
CA MET A 165 2.92 6.07 -12.73
C MET A 165 2.06 4.82 -12.92
N LEU A 166 2.10 3.94 -11.93
CA LEU A 166 1.21 2.79 -11.79
C LEU A 166 0.42 2.92 -10.48
N PHE A 167 -0.89 2.81 -10.57
CA PHE A 167 -1.81 3.02 -9.46
C PHE A 167 -2.57 1.74 -9.08
N PHE A 168 -2.66 1.43 -7.80
CA PHE A 168 -3.43 0.31 -7.26
C PHE A 168 -4.54 0.82 -6.35
N ASP A 169 -5.76 0.40 -6.60
CA ASP A 169 -6.96 0.87 -5.90
C ASP A 169 -8.08 -0.16 -6.09
N ASP A 170 -8.91 -0.36 -5.07
CA ASP A 170 -9.97 -1.36 -5.07
C ASP A 170 -11.29 -0.87 -5.71
N GLU A 171 -11.40 0.44 -5.88
CA GLU A 171 -12.65 1.09 -6.27
C GLU A 171 -12.62 1.50 -7.74
N SER A 172 -13.43 0.79 -8.53
CA SER A 172 -13.52 0.94 -9.99
C SER A 172 -13.79 2.37 -10.46
N ARG A 173 -14.48 3.20 -9.68
CA ARG A 173 -14.76 4.60 -10.05
C ARG A 173 -13.50 5.46 -10.13
N ASN A 174 -12.44 5.06 -9.44
CA ASN A 174 -11.16 5.77 -9.43
C ASN A 174 -10.35 5.52 -10.72
N LYS A 175 -10.83 4.67 -11.64
CA LYS A 175 -10.26 4.51 -12.99
C LYS A 175 -10.27 5.79 -13.82
N ASN A 176 -11.03 6.81 -13.41
CA ASN A 176 -11.00 8.12 -14.05
C ASN A 176 -9.58 8.76 -14.06
N VAL A 177 -8.66 8.34 -13.20
CA VAL A 177 -7.25 8.79 -13.27
C VAL A 177 -6.54 8.36 -14.54
N GLU A 178 -7.04 7.33 -15.24
CA GLU A 178 -6.46 6.89 -16.50
C GLU A 178 -6.62 7.92 -17.62
N GLU A 179 -7.55 8.87 -17.49
CA GLU A 179 -7.70 10.05 -18.37
C GLU A 179 -6.45 10.95 -18.35
N LEU A 180 -5.65 10.89 -17.27
CA LEU A 180 -4.41 11.65 -17.14
C LEU A 180 -3.21 10.95 -17.79
N GLY A 181 -3.31 9.67 -18.16
CA GLY A 181 -2.18 8.86 -18.65
C GLY A 181 -1.66 7.82 -17.66
N VAL A 182 -2.16 7.84 -16.41
CA VAL A 182 -1.83 6.84 -15.37
C VAL A 182 -2.39 5.47 -15.76
N VAL A 183 -1.66 4.39 -15.46
CA VAL A 183 -2.20 3.03 -15.53
C VAL A 183 -2.79 2.65 -14.18
N MET A 184 -4.05 2.24 -14.12
CA MET A 184 -4.68 1.75 -12.90
C MET A 184 -4.87 0.23 -12.93
N GLN A 185 -4.36 -0.45 -11.90
CA GLN A 185 -4.64 -1.84 -11.58
C GLN A 185 -5.73 -1.90 -10.51
N LEU A 186 -6.90 -2.42 -10.90
CA LEU A 186 -7.99 -2.69 -9.96
C LEU A 186 -7.66 -3.91 -9.10
N VAL A 187 -7.53 -3.73 -7.79
CA VAL A 187 -7.38 -4.82 -6.81
C VAL A 187 -8.74 -5.17 -6.21
N ARG A 188 -8.96 -6.40 -5.74
CA ARG A 188 -10.26 -6.78 -5.13
C ARG A 188 -10.13 -7.16 -3.66
N ASP A 189 -9.07 -7.89 -3.35
CA ASP A 189 -8.85 -8.47 -2.02
C ASP A 189 -7.50 -8.01 -1.46
N GLY A 190 -7.21 -6.71 -1.62
CA GLY A 190 -5.92 -6.13 -1.27
C GLY A 190 -4.83 -6.38 -2.30
N VAL A 191 -3.72 -5.65 -2.16
CA VAL A 191 -2.57 -5.85 -3.04
C VAL A 191 -1.76 -7.08 -2.62
N THR A 192 -1.45 -7.91 -3.61
CA THR A 192 -0.55 -9.07 -3.50
C THR A 192 0.61 -8.90 -4.47
N ARG A 193 1.67 -9.72 -4.34
CA ARG A 193 2.77 -9.71 -5.33
C ARG A 193 2.27 -9.97 -6.75
N ALA A 194 1.28 -10.86 -6.88
CA ALA A 194 0.67 -11.16 -8.17
C ALA A 194 -0.11 -9.97 -8.75
N GLU A 195 -0.74 -9.13 -7.90
CA GLU A 195 -1.32 -7.87 -8.35
C GLU A 195 -0.26 -6.90 -8.84
N ILE A 196 0.87 -6.79 -8.13
CA ILE A 196 2.00 -5.95 -8.58
C ILE A 196 2.48 -6.40 -9.95
N ASP A 197 2.70 -7.70 -10.14
CA ASP A 197 3.16 -8.26 -11.41
C ASP A 197 2.16 -7.95 -12.54
N ARG A 198 0.85 -8.17 -12.32
CA ARG A 198 -0.20 -7.80 -13.28
C ARG A 198 -0.21 -6.32 -13.62
N GLY A 199 -0.10 -5.46 -12.60
CA GLY A 199 -0.09 -4.01 -12.79
C GLY A 199 1.12 -3.55 -13.62
N VAL A 200 2.30 -4.09 -13.34
CA VAL A 200 3.53 -3.79 -14.09
C VAL A 200 3.40 -4.27 -15.54
N GLU A 201 2.87 -5.47 -15.78
CA GLU A 201 2.62 -5.98 -17.13
C GLU A 201 1.62 -5.11 -17.91
N ALA A 202 0.52 -4.72 -17.27
CA ALA A 202 -0.48 -3.82 -17.86
C ALA A 202 0.13 -2.45 -18.21
N TRP A 203 0.96 -1.91 -17.32
CA TRP A 203 1.67 -0.65 -17.53
C TRP A 203 2.67 -0.75 -18.69
N ARG A 204 3.45 -1.84 -18.77
CA ARG A 204 4.36 -2.08 -19.90
C ARG A 204 3.60 -2.15 -21.22
N LYS A 205 2.50 -2.89 -21.26
CA LYS A 205 1.66 -3.07 -22.45
C LYS A 205 1.07 -1.73 -22.91
N ARG A 206 0.51 -0.94 -22.00
CA ARG A 206 -0.11 0.36 -22.32
C ARG A 206 0.91 1.36 -22.85
N ASN A 207 2.12 1.34 -22.31
CA ASN A 207 3.17 2.32 -22.62
C ASN A 207 4.20 1.82 -23.66
N GLY A 208 3.99 0.66 -24.28
CA GLY A 208 4.91 0.10 -25.28
C GLY A 208 6.29 -0.31 -24.73
N ARG A 209 6.39 -0.61 -23.43
CA ARG A 209 7.66 -0.91 -22.72
C ARG A 209 7.90 -2.41 -22.54
N VAL A 210 7.64 -3.16 -23.61
CA VAL A 210 7.65 -4.64 -23.60
C VAL A 210 9.01 -5.25 -23.93
N GLU A 211 9.91 -4.49 -24.55
CA GLU A 211 11.28 -4.89 -24.90
C GLU A 211 12.33 -4.09 -24.12
N LYS A 212 13.58 -4.58 -24.10
CA LYS A 212 14.72 -3.91 -23.48
C LYS A 212 15.26 -2.78 -24.36
#